data_AF-A0A9W5Y3M7-F1
#
_entry.id   AF-A0A9W5Y3M7-F1
#
_cell.length_a   1.000
_cell.length_b   1.000
_cell.length_c   1.000
_cell.angle_alpha   90.00
_cell.angle_beta   90.00
_cell.angle_gamma   90.00
#
_symmetry.space_group_name_H-M   'P 1'
#
loop_
_entity.id
_entity.type
_entity.pdbx_description
1 polymer ?
#
loop_
_entity_poly.entity_id
_entity_poly.type
_entity_poly.pdbx_seq_one_letter_code
_entity_poly.pdbx_strand_id
1 'polypeptide(L)'
;MKNLKLKLVSSLVALSIIIPSTLVRADELNVSTSKLSNLVEKKAQVISNIEKRKEYKTLISSKKDIIKQNHETNQALRKEILSKKEQVKTLLKGIKGNNSQISSEDLSKIGSQLDSIKTQLSSLSSTSGTIKASFNTIKNDFKSKNYDPIEGELNNIISIQNKRTDLLKQLNDAMSSLITTVQNSTSTNTAS
;
A
#
# COMPACT_ATOMS: atom_id res chain seq x y z
N MET A 1 -13.68 36.21 23.03
CA MET A 1 -13.69 35.47 21.74
C MET A 1 -14.95 34.61 21.64
N LYS A 2 -16.06 35.20 21.19
CA LYS A 2 -17.29 34.49 20.78
C LYS A 2 -17.94 35.38 19.72
N ASN A 3 -18.36 34.78 18.60
CA ASN A 3 -19.33 35.27 17.58
C ASN A 3 -18.89 34.97 16.14
N LEU A 4 -18.82 33.68 15.78
CA LEU A 4 -18.66 33.25 14.38
C LEU A 4 -19.69 32.21 13.92
N LYS A 5 -20.87 32.17 14.55
CA LYS A 5 -21.96 31.23 14.20
C LYS A 5 -23.26 31.88 13.72
N LEU A 6 -23.26 33.18 13.38
CA LEU A 6 -24.47 33.92 13.02
C LEU A 6 -24.45 34.54 11.61
N LYS A 7 -23.69 33.97 10.67
CA LYS A 7 -23.63 34.45 9.26
C LYS A 7 -23.97 33.40 8.20
N LEU A 8 -24.53 32.24 8.59
CA LEU A 8 -24.79 31.13 7.66
C LEU A 8 -26.26 30.67 7.59
N VAL A 9 -27.20 31.49 8.06
CA VAL A 9 -28.64 31.17 7.99
C VAL A 9 -29.46 32.22 7.22
N SER A 10 -28.83 33.27 6.69
CA SER A 10 -29.54 34.39 6.04
C SER A 10 -29.48 34.43 4.50
N SER A 11 -29.08 33.35 3.81
CA SER A 11 -29.03 33.34 2.34
C SER A 11 -30.05 32.41 1.65
N LEU A 12 -31.04 31.88 2.39
CA LEU A 12 -32.05 30.96 1.81
C LEU A 12 -33.46 31.56 1.69
N VAL A 13 -33.65 32.87 1.90
CA VAL A 13 -34.98 33.51 1.84
C VAL A 13 -35.07 34.68 0.85
N ALA A 14 -34.00 35.00 0.10
CA ALA A 14 -34.00 36.15 -0.82
C ALA A 14 -33.86 35.74 -2.30
N LEU A 15 -34.80 34.93 -2.80
CA LEU A 15 -35.10 34.89 -4.25
C LEU A 15 -36.60 34.77 -4.51
N SER A 16 -37.40 35.50 -3.73
CA SER A 16 -38.71 35.97 -4.16
C SER A 16 -38.50 37.21 -5.04
N ILE A 17 -38.27 37.01 -6.33
CA ILE A 17 -38.33 38.10 -7.31
C ILE A 17 -39.27 37.67 -8.44
N ILE A 18 -40.50 38.19 -8.34
CA ILE A 18 -41.27 38.82 -9.43
C ILE A 18 -41.37 38.00 -10.72
N ILE A 19 -42.49 37.29 -10.88
CA ILE A 19 -43.00 36.88 -12.20
C ILE A 19 -43.84 38.04 -12.74
N PRO A 20 -43.43 38.73 -13.82
CA PRO A 20 -44.37 39.54 -14.59
C PRO A 20 -45.31 38.59 -15.34
N SER A 21 -46.61 38.70 -15.05
CA SER A 21 -47.67 38.06 -15.81
C SER A 21 -47.77 38.70 -17.20
N THR A 22 -47.11 38.10 -18.18
CA THR A 22 -47.41 38.31 -19.60
C THR A 22 -47.92 37.01 -20.20
N LEU A 23 -49.17 37.06 -20.68
CA LEU A 23 -49.70 36.09 -21.62
C LEU A 23 -48.78 36.04 -22.84
N VAL A 24 -48.07 34.93 -23.04
CA VAL A 24 -47.42 34.59 -24.30
C VAL A 24 -47.93 33.22 -24.71
N ARG A 25 -48.46 33.17 -25.94
CA ARG A 25 -49.00 32.00 -26.62
C ARG A 25 -48.07 30.79 -26.46
N ALA A 26 -48.66 29.66 -26.10
CA ALA A 26 -48.04 28.35 -26.16
C ALA A 26 -48.00 27.88 -27.62
N ASP A 27 -46.96 28.26 -28.34
CA ASP A 27 -46.40 27.43 -29.40
C ASP A 27 -44.94 27.88 -29.57
N GLU A 28 -44.02 26.91 -29.57
CA GLU A 28 -42.56 27.05 -29.59
C GLU A 28 -41.84 27.37 -28.27
N LEU A 29 -41.89 26.44 -27.29
CA LEU A 29 -40.94 26.42 -26.16
C LEU A 29 -40.56 25.00 -25.72
N ASN A 30 -40.43 24.07 -26.68
CA ASN A 30 -40.11 22.67 -26.36
C ASN A 30 -38.64 22.26 -26.66
N VAL A 31 -37.76 23.21 -27.00
CA VAL A 31 -36.38 22.91 -27.43
C VAL A 31 -35.29 23.35 -26.42
N SER A 32 -35.64 24.15 -25.39
CA SER A 32 -34.64 24.75 -24.47
C SER A 32 -34.63 24.22 -23.04
N THR A 33 -35.69 23.54 -22.57
CA THR A 33 -35.75 22.97 -21.21
C THR A 33 -34.91 21.70 -21.06
N SER A 34 -34.86 20.83 -22.07
CA SER A 34 -34.07 19.60 -22.05
C SER A 34 -32.56 19.85 -22.07
N LYS A 35 -32.07 20.85 -22.84
CA LYS A 35 -30.66 21.25 -22.84
C LYS A 35 -30.24 21.89 -21.52
N LEU A 36 -31.12 22.69 -20.92
CA LEU A 36 -30.84 23.35 -19.64
C LEU A 36 -30.84 22.35 -18.47
N SER A 37 -31.80 21.42 -18.40
CA SER A 37 -31.83 20.33 -17.40
C SER A 37 -30.58 19.44 -17.52
N ASN A 38 -30.20 19.02 -18.73
CA ASN A 38 -28.96 18.27 -18.95
C ASN A 38 -27.69 19.02 -18.50
N LEU A 39 -27.64 20.35 -18.65
CA LEU A 39 -26.49 21.16 -18.21
C LEU A 39 -26.45 21.31 -16.68
N VAL A 40 -27.62 21.47 -16.04
CA VAL A 40 -27.73 21.57 -14.57
C VAL A 40 -27.35 20.24 -13.92
N GLU A 41 -27.85 19.11 -14.43
CA GLU A 41 -27.49 17.77 -13.95
C GLU A 41 -25.99 17.48 -14.13
N LYS A 42 -25.42 17.80 -15.29
CA LYS A 42 -23.96 17.68 -15.51
C LYS A 42 -23.16 18.53 -14.52
N LYS A 43 -23.58 19.77 -14.25
CA LYS A 43 -22.90 20.64 -13.28
C LYS A 43 -23.02 20.11 -11.85
N ALA A 44 -24.20 19.63 -11.44
CA ALA A 44 -24.40 19.01 -10.13
C ALA A 44 -23.51 17.76 -9.96
N GLN A 45 -23.44 16.91 -10.99
CA GLN A 45 -22.56 15.73 -10.99
C GLN A 45 -21.08 16.10 -10.91
N VAL A 46 -20.65 17.17 -11.59
CA VAL A 46 -19.26 17.66 -11.51
C VAL A 46 -18.93 18.17 -10.11
N ILE A 47 -19.82 18.96 -9.49
CA ILE A 47 -19.63 19.47 -8.12
C ILE A 47 -19.55 18.30 -7.12
N SER A 48 -20.49 17.35 -7.20
CA SER A 48 -20.47 16.14 -6.36
C SER A 48 -19.17 15.34 -6.51
N ASN A 49 -18.67 15.17 -7.74
CA ASN A 49 -17.38 14.51 -7.97
C ASN A 49 -16.17 15.29 -7.41
N ILE A 50 -16.22 16.63 -7.42
CA ILE A 50 -15.16 17.48 -6.84
C ILE A 50 -15.14 17.34 -5.32
N GLU A 51 -16.30 17.36 -4.67
CA GLU A 51 -16.42 17.19 -3.22
C GLU A 51 -15.95 15.81 -2.78
N LYS A 52 -16.45 14.74 -3.43
CA LYS A 52 -15.98 13.36 -3.20
C LYS A 52 -14.46 13.22 -3.35
N ARG A 53 -13.88 13.86 -4.37
CA ARG A 53 -12.42 13.85 -4.58
C ARG A 53 -11.66 14.57 -3.47
N LYS A 54 -12.19 15.69 -2.96
CA LYS A 54 -11.55 16.48 -1.90
C LYS A 54 -11.57 15.74 -0.57
N GLU A 55 -12.71 15.15 -0.21
CA GLU A 55 -12.86 14.30 0.97
C GLU A 55 -11.93 13.08 0.88
N TYR A 56 -11.95 12.41 -0.27
CA TYR A 56 -11.09 11.27 -0.56
C TYR A 56 -9.60 11.61 -0.42
N LYS A 57 -9.14 12.77 -0.92
CA LYS A 57 -7.73 13.18 -0.84
C LYS A 57 -7.25 13.29 0.61
N THR A 58 -8.11 13.77 1.51
CA THR A 58 -7.81 13.89 2.94
C THR A 58 -7.81 12.52 3.62
N LEU A 59 -8.78 11.66 3.30
CA LEU A 59 -8.92 10.33 3.90
C LEU A 59 -7.73 9.40 3.59
N ILE A 60 -7.22 9.45 2.35
CA ILE A 60 -6.18 8.52 1.90
C ILE A 60 -4.76 8.95 2.21
N SER A 61 -4.53 10.21 2.63
CA SER A 61 -3.16 10.71 2.80
C SER A 61 -2.41 9.90 3.85
N SER A 62 -3.03 9.66 5.00
CA SER A 62 -2.46 8.81 6.06
C SER A 62 -2.17 7.39 5.60
N LYS A 63 -3.08 6.78 4.81
CA LYS A 63 -2.87 5.42 4.27
C LYS A 63 -1.71 5.38 3.28
N LYS A 64 -1.55 6.42 2.45
CA LYS A 64 -0.40 6.52 1.55
C LYS A 64 0.91 6.65 2.30
N ASP A 65 0.93 7.40 3.39
CA ASP A 65 2.12 7.55 4.24
C ASP A 65 2.50 6.22 4.89
N ILE A 66 1.51 5.47 5.41
CA ILE A 66 1.74 4.11 5.93
C ILE A 66 2.30 3.18 4.84
N ILE A 67 1.71 3.19 3.64
CA ILE A 67 2.17 2.37 2.51
C ILE A 67 3.61 2.71 2.13
N LYS A 68 3.96 4.00 2.15
CA LYS A 68 5.31 4.50 1.86
C LYS A 68 6.29 4.05 2.94
N GLN A 69 5.97 4.25 4.21
CA GLN A 69 6.81 3.82 5.34
C GLN A 69 7.05 2.31 5.30
N ASN A 70 5.99 1.53 5.11
CA ASN A 70 6.09 0.08 4.96
C ASN A 70 6.97 -0.33 3.77
N HIS A 71 6.86 0.37 2.64
CA HIS A 71 7.72 0.11 1.48
C HIS A 71 9.19 0.37 1.80
N GLU A 72 9.51 1.49 2.47
CA GLU A 72 10.87 1.84 2.90
C GLU A 72 11.43 0.82 3.88
N THR A 73 10.65 0.42 4.90
CA THR A 73 11.04 -0.65 5.84
C THR A 73 11.31 -1.98 5.12
N ASN A 74 10.42 -2.38 4.20
CA ASN A 74 10.60 -3.58 3.41
C ASN A 74 11.86 -3.51 2.52
N GLN A 75 12.20 -2.33 1.97
CA GLN A 75 13.45 -2.16 1.22
C GLN A 75 14.68 -2.27 2.11
N ALA A 76 14.68 -1.66 3.29
CA ALA A 76 15.79 -1.73 4.24
C ALA A 76 16.07 -3.19 4.64
N LEU A 77 15.04 -3.93 5.04
CA LEU A 77 15.17 -5.36 5.39
C LEU A 77 15.73 -6.20 4.25
N ARG A 78 15.31 -5.94 2.99
CA ARG A 78 15.87 -6.65 1.83
C ARG A 78 17.37 -6.39 1.66
N LYS A 79 17.83 -5.15 1.89
CA LYS A 79 19.26 -4.81 1.81
C LYS A 79 20.06 -5.54 2.90
N GLU A 80 19.55 -5.59 4.12
CA GLU A 80 20.17 -6.36 5.22
C GLU A 80 20.27 -7.85 4.89
N ILE A 81 19.19 -8.46 4.41
CA ILE A 81 19.15 -9.87 4.02
C ILE A 81 20.17 -10.17 2.90
N LEU A 82 20.32 -9.27 1.92
CA LEU A 82 21.32 -9.41 0.85
C LEU A 82 22.74 -9.36 1.41
N SER A 83 23.02 -8.46 2.36
CA SER A 83 24.32 -8.38 3.03
C SER A 83 24.61 -9.68 3.80
N LYS A 84 23.65 -10.17 4.59
CA LYS A 84 23.77 -11.44 5.32
C LYS A 84 23.97 -12.63 4.38
N LYS A 85 23.33 -12.64 3.22
CA LYS A 85 23.52 -13.68 2.19
C LYS A 85 24.96 -13.72 1.69
N GLU A 86 25.56 -12.58 1.37
CA GLU A 86 26.97 -12.53 0.97
C GLU A 86 27.91 -12.90 2.13
N GLN A 87 27.56 -12.59 3.38
CA GLN A 87 28.31 -13.03 4.56
C GLN A 87 28.29 -14.56 4.69
N VAL A 88 27.13 -15.22 4.62
CA VAL A 88 27.02 -16.69 4.63
C VAL A 88 27.88 -17.31 3.52
N LYS A 89 27.79 -16.77 2.30
CA LYS A 89 28.57 -17.25 1.14
C LYS A 89 30.08 -17.09 1.36
N THR A 90 30.51 -16.01 2.00
CA THR A 90 31.91 -15.77 2.35
C THR A 90 32.39 -16.78 3.39
N LEU A 91 31.59 -17.02 4.44
CA LEU A 91 31.90 -18.02 5.46
C LEU A 91 32.04 -19.42 4.86
N LEU A 92 31.07 -19.85 4.04
CA LEU A 92 31.11 -21.15 3.37
C LEU A 92 32.32 -21.31 2.43
N LYS A 93 32.74 -20.24 1.74
CA LYS A 93 33.99 -20.24 0.95
C LYS A 93 35.23 -20.41 1.83
N GLY A 94 35.28 -19.73 2.98
CA GLY A 94 36.37 -19.85 3.95
C GLY A 94 36.51 -21.29 4.46
N ILE A 95 35.38 -21.94 4.79
CA ILE A 95 35.35 -23.35 5.20
C ILE A 95 35.96 -24.25 4.12
N LYS A 96 35.51 -24.07 2.87
CA LYS A 96 36.01 -24.86 1.73
C LYS A 96 37.49 -24.62 1.47
N GLY A 97 37.97 -23.38 1.64
CA GLY A 97 39.38 -23.03 1.44
C GLY A 97 40.31 -23.55 2.53
N ASN A 98 39.83 -23.64 3.77
CA ASN A 98 40.61 -24.06 4.93
C ASN A 98 40.55 -25.59 5.19
N ASN A 99 39.87 -26.36 4.34
CA ASN A 99 39.58 -27.78 4.57
C ASN A 99 38.96 -28.08 5.96
N SER A 100 38.27 -27.10 6.55
CA SER A 100 37.60 -27.30 7.83
C SER A 100 36.46 -28.29 7.64
N GLN A 101 36.43 -29.36 8.45
CA GLN A 101 35.27 -30.25 8.47
C GLN A 101 34.11 -29.52 9.16
N ILE A 102 32.88 -29.84 8.77
CA ILE A 102 31.68 -29.46 9.51
C ILE A 102 31.12 -30.76 10.09
N SER A 103 30.73 -30.74 11.37
CA SER A 103 30.10 -31.91 11.98
C SER A 103 28.80 -32.27 11.27
N SER A 104 28.42 -33.55 11.29
CA SER A 104 27.14 -34.01 10.73
C SER A 104 25.94 -33.35 11.43
N GLU A 105 26.06 -33.08 12.74
CA GLU A 105 25.05 -32.38 13.51
C GLU A 105 24.85 -30.94 13.02
N ASP A 106 25.95 -30.20 12.80
CA ASP A 106 25.87 -28.83 12.32
C ASP A 106 25.39 -28.75 10.87
N LEU A 107 25.78 -29.70 10.01
CA LEU A 107 25.23 -29.82 8.67
C LEU A 107 23.71 -30.01 8.67
N SER A 108 23.18 -30.81 9.60
CA SER A 108 21.74 -31.00 9.78
C SER A 108 21.03 -29.71 10.21
N LYS A 109 21.62 -28.96 11.16
CA LYS A 109 21.10 -27.65 11.61
C LYS A 109 21.08 -26.64 10.46
N ILE A 110 22.18 -26.54 9.71
CA ILE A 110 22.29 -25.67 8.53
C ILE A 110 21.23 -26.05 7.49
N GLY A 111 21.05 -27.35 7.20
CA GLY A 111 20.03 -27.84 6.27
C GLY A 111 18.62 -27.40 6.67
N SER A 112 18.27 -27.61 7.94
CA SER A 112 16.96 -27.21 8.49
C SER A 112 16.72 -25.70 8.39
N GLN A 113 17.74 -24.89 8.67
CA GLN A 113 17.67 -23.43 8.53
C GLN A 113 17.49 -23.00 7.07
N LEU A 114 18.18 -23.65 6.12
CA LEU A 114 18.02 -23.37 4.69
C LEU A 114 16.61 -23.70 4.18
N ASP A 115 15.99 -24.77 4.66
CA ASP A 115 14.63 -25.12 4.26
C ASP A 115 13.58 -24.16 4.85
N SER A 116 13.81 -23.67 6.07
CA SER A 116 13.01 -22.57 6.64
C SER A 116 13.13 -21.30 5.78
N ILE A 117 14.36 -20.92 5.40
CA ILE A 117 14.63 -19.77 4.51
C ILE A 117 13.93 -19.93 3.15
N LYS A 118 13.97 -21.11 2.53
CA LYS A 118 13.27 -21.38 1.26
C LYS A 118 11.76 -21.19 1.41
N THR A 119 11.17 -21.70 2.49
CA THR A 119 9.73 -21.58 2.77
C THR A 119 9.31 -20.12 2.92
N GLN A 120 10.12 -19.33 3.63
CA GLN A 120 9.89 -17.88 3.80
C GLN A 120 10.01 -17.12 2.47
N LEU A 121 10.99 -17.46 1.63
CA LEU A 121 11.16 -16.85 0.30
C LEU A 121 9.96 -17.13 -0.62
N SER A 122 9.44 -18.36 -0.61
CA SER A 122 8.22 -18.72 -1.34
C SER A 122 7.01 -17.92 -0.85
N SER A 123 6.87 -17.74 0.46
CA SER A 123 5.81 -16.90 1.04
C SER A 123 5.95 -15.44 0.61
N LEU A 124 7.17 -14.91 0.55
CA LEU A 124 7.46 -13.54 0.12
C LEU A 124 7.17 -13.29 -1.37
N SER A 125 7.37 -14.27 -2.26
CA SER A 125 7.15 -14.07 -3.69
C SER A 125 5.67 -13.81 -4.00
N SER A 126 4.77 -14.53 -3.33
CA SER A 126 3.31 -14.43 -3.52
C SER A 126 2.73 -13.04 -3.22
N THR A 127 3.33 -12.28 -2.29
CA THR A 127 2.77 -10.99 -1.85
C THR A 127 2.98 -9.85 -2.84
N SER A 128 3.99 -9.93 -3.71
CA SER A 128 4.30 -8.86 -4.68
C SER A 128 3.23 -8.75 -5.78
N GLY A 129 2.68 -9.89 -6.23
CA GLY A 129 1.63 -9.93 -7.23
C GLY A 129 0.34 -9.26 -6.73
N THR A 130 -0.05 -9.55 -5.49
CA THR A 130 -1.28 -9.04 -4.87
C THR A 130 -1.25 -7.53 -4.68
N ILE A 131 -0.11 -6.95 -4.26
CA ILE A 131 0.05 -5.49 -4.13
C ILE A 131 -0.11 -4.83 -5.51
N LYS A 132 0.51 -5.39 -6.55
CA LYS A 132 0.42 -4.84 -7.92
C LYS A 132 -1.02 -4.89 -8.45
N ALA A 133 -1.73 -5.98 -8.21
CA ALA A 133 -3.14 -6.11 -8.57
C ALA A 133 -4.00 -5.03 -7.89
N SER A 134 -3.84 -4.85 -6.58
CA SER A 134 -4.57 -3.84 -5.80
C SER A 134 -4.32 -2.42 -6.33
N PHE A 135 -3.06 -2.07 -6.63
CA PHE A 135 -2.75 -0.77 -7.24
C PHE A 135 -3.39 -0.56 -8.62
N ASN A 136 -3.53 -1.60 -9.42
CA ASN A 136 -4.22 -1.51 -10.70
C ASN A 136 -5.72 -1.28 -10.52
N THR A 137 -6.36 -1.95 -9.55
CA THR A 137 -7.76 -1.72 -9.16
C THR A 137 -7.97 -0.27 -8.77
N ILE A 138 -7.16 0.25 -7.83
CA ILE A 138 -7.19 1.66 -7.41
C ILE A 138 -7.07 2.61 -8.60
N LYS A 139 -6.16 2.34 -9.53
CA LYS A 139 -5.95 3.17 -10.72
C LYS A 139 -7.19 3.19 -11.62
N ASN A 140 -7.85 2.06 -11.80
CA ASN A 140 -9.06 1.95 -12.61
C ASN A 140 -10.25 2.65 -11.95
N ASP A 141 -10.44 2.44 -10.65
CA ASP A 141 -11.47 3.07 -9.83
C ASP A 141 -11.32 4.60 -9.79
N PHE A 142 -10.08 5.08 -9.67
CA PHE A 142 -9.81 6.51 -9.74
C PHE A 142 -10.15 7.11 -11.12
N LYS A 143 -9.91 6.37 -12.22
CA LYS A 143 -10.25 6.80 -13.58
C LYS A 143 -11.76 6.80 -13.82
N SER A 144 -12.47 5.80 -13.29
CA SER A 144 -13.94 5.71 -13.37
C SER A 144 -14.65 6.62 -12.37
N LYS A 145 -13.92 7.36 -11.53
CA LYS A 145 -14.43 8.22 -10.44
C LYS A 145 -15.24 7.43 -9.40
N ASN A 146 -14.95 6.14 -9.29
CA ASN A 146 -15.51 5.26 -8.28
C ASN A 146 -14.60 5.29 -7.04
N TYR A 147 -14.83 6.22 -6.11
CA TYR A 147 -13.92 6.43 -4.99
C TYR A 147 -14.17 5.49 -3.80
N ASP A 148 -15.39 4.95 -3.70
CA ASP A 148 -15.85 4.13 -2.58
C ASP A 148 -15.00 2.86 -2.34
N PRO A 149 -14.62 2.05 -3.35
CA PRO A 149 -13.83 0.83 -3.12
C PRO A 149 -12.35 1.10 -2.82
N ILE A 150 -11.85 2.31 -3.10
CA ILE A 150 -10.41 2.57 -3.07
C ILE A 150 -9.84 2.50 -1.65
N GLU A 151 -10.61 2.91 -0.63
CA GLU A 151 -10.17 2.76 0.76
C GLU A 151 -9.93 1.29 1.12
N GLY A 152 -10.80 0.39 0.68
CA GLY A 152 -10.67 -1.05 0.88
C GLY A 152 -9.38 -1.58 0.28
N GLU A 153 -9.07 -1.19 -0.97
CA GLU A 153 -7.83 -1.56 -1.65
C GLU A 153 -6.58 -1.01 -0.96
N LEU A 154 -6.62 0.21 -0.44
CA LEU A 154 -5.49 0.77 0.33
C LEU A 154 -5.26 -0.01 1.63
N ASN A 155 -6.33 -0.36 2.35
CA ASN A 155 -6.23 -1.20 3.56
C ASN A 155 -5.69 -2.60 3.23
N ASN A 156 -6.09 -3.17 2.09
CA ASN A 156 -5.55 -4.44 1.59
C ASN A 156 -4.04 -4.35 1.33
N ILE A 157 -3.58 -3.29 0.65
CA ILE A 157 -2.14 -3.05 0.42
C ILE A 157 -1.39 -2.94 1.75
N ILE A 158 -1.90 -2.17 2.71
CA ILE A 158 -1.28 -2.03 4.04
C ILE A 158 -1.15 -3.39 4.71
N SER A 159 -2.23 -4.18 4.73
CA SER A 159 -2.25 -5.53 5.32
C SER A 159 -1.20 -6.45 4.68
N ILE A 160 -1.14 -6.49 3.34
CA ILE A 160 -0.17 -7.32 2.62
C ILE A 160 1.26 -6.84 2.89
N GLN A 161 1.51 -5.53 2.95
CA GLN A 161 2.83 -4.98 3.25
C GLN A 161 3.26 -5.25 4.70
N ASN A 162 2.35 -5.21 5.67
CA ASN A 162 2.64 -5.57 7.06
C ASN A 162 3.05 -7.03 7.16
N LYS A 163 2.25 -7.94 6.56
CA LYS A 163 2.60 -9.37 6.48
C LYS A 163 3.96 -9.58 5.81
N ARG A 164 4.25 -8.80 4.76
CA ARG A 164 5.55 -8.85 4.09
C ARG A 164 6.68 -8.41 5.01
N THR A 165 6.50 -7.33 5.77
CA THR A 165 7.48 -6.85 6.76
C THR A 165 7.79 -7.94 7.77
N ASP A 166 6.77 -8.63 8.29
CA ASP A 166 6.96 -9.71 9.27
C ASP A 166 7.73 -10.90 8.67
N LEU A 167 7.38 -11.32 7.45
CA LEU A 167 8.10 -12.36 6.73
C LEU A 167 9.57 -11.98 6.46
N LEU A 168 9.84 -10.71 6.13
CA LEU A 168 11.22 -10.23 5.96
C LEU A 168 11.99 -10.21 7.28
N LYS A 169 11.37 -9.83 8.40
CA LYS A 169 12.01 -9.91 9.72
C LYS A 169 12.38 -11.35 10.07
N GLN A 170 11.44 -12.28 9.92
CA GLN A 170 11.68 -13.70 10.17
C GLN A 170 12.80 -14.26 9.27
N LEU A 171 12.86 -13.84 8.01
CA LEU A 171 13.95 -14.20 7.11
C LEU A 171 15.28 -13.57 7.53
N ASN A 172 15.27 -12.32 7.98
CA ASN A 172 16.45 -11.63 8.48
C ASN A 172 17.02 -12.33 9.73
N ASP A 173 16.16 -12.80 10.61
CA ASP A 173 16.54 -13.53 11.82
C ASP A 173 17.06 -14.93 11.49
N ALA A 174 16.37 -15.67 10.60
CA ALA A 174 16.84 -16.97 10.11
C ALA A 174 18.24 -16.88 9.47
N MET A 175 18.50 -15.82 8.71
CA MET A 175 19.82 -15.55 8.14
C MET A 175 20.87 -15.26 9.22
N SER A 176 20.52 -14.52 10.28
CA SER A 176 21.44 -14.32 11.43
C SER A 176 21.78 -15.64 12.11
N SER A 177 20.77 -16.47 12.39
CA SER A 177 20.97 -17.78 13.01
C SER A 177 21.85 -18.70 12.15
N LEU A 178 21.67 -18.66 10.83
CA LEU A 178 22.51 -19.39 9.90
C LEU A 178 23.97 -18.91 9.94
N ILE A 179 24.19 -17.58 9.96
CA ILE A 179 25.54 -17.02 10.12
C ILE A 179 26.19 -17.52 11.40
N THR A 180 25.50 -17.43 12.54
CA THR A 180 26.02 -17.89 13.84
C THR A 180 26.34 -19.39 13.81
N THR A 181 25.46 -20.21 13.23
CA THR A 181 25.66 -21.66 13.14
C THR A 181 26.91 -21.97 12.32
N VAL A 182 27.01 -21.38 11.12
CA VAL A 182 28.17 -21.57 10.24
C VAL A 182 29.46 -21.09 10.89
N GLN A 183 29.46 -19.95 11.58
CA GLN A 183 30.64 -19.44 12.30
C GLN A 183 31.09 -20.40 13.42
N ASN A 184 30.16 -20.84 14.27
CA ASN A 184 30.48 -21.71 15.40
C ASN A 184 31.02 -23.07 14.95
N SER A 185 30.49 -23.62 13.85
CA SER A 185 30.99 -24.87 13.27
C SER A 185 32.42 -24.81 12.76
N THR A 186 32.99 -23.61 12.58
CA THR A 186 34.40 -23.43 12.19
C THR A 186 35.33 -23.25 13.36
N SER A 187 34.85 -22.63 14.46
CA SER A 187 35.67 -22.37 15.65
C SER A 187 35.94 -23.62 16.49
N THR A 188 35.05 -24.61 16.46
CA THR A 188 35.20 -25.86 17.20
C THR A 188 36.26 -26.80 16.58
N ASN A 189 36.55 -26.68 15.28
CA ASN A 189 37.50 -27.56 14.59
C ASN A 189 38.95 -27.04 14.52
N THR A 190 39.22 -25.81 14.96
CA THR A 190 40.59 -25.28 15.09
C THR A 190 41.24 -25.59 16.45
N ALA A 191 40.50 -26.19 17.39
CA ALA A 191 40.96 -26.49 18.74
C ALA A 191 41.29 -27.99 18.96
N SER A 192 41.41 -28.78 17.89
CA SER A 192 41.73 -30.22 17.92
C SER A 192 43.05 -30.50 17.22
#